data_AF-A0AA39KQ70-F1
#
_entry.id   AF-A0AA39KQ70-F1
#
_cell.length_a   1.000
_cell.length_b   1.000
_cell.length_c   1.000
_cell.angle_alpha   90.00
_cell.angle_beta   90.00
_cell.angle_gamma   90.00
#
_symmetry.space_group_name_H-M   'P 1'
#
loop_
_entity.id
_entity.type
_entity.pdbx_description
1 polymer ?
#
loop_
_entity_poly.entity_id
_entity_poly.type
_entity_poly.pdbx_seq_one_letter_code
_entity_poly.pdbx_strand_id
1 'polypeptide(L)'
;MRVTIQEICKFASATPTSRNFTGGENIIDRGHILNCGNVNISDDSDVYHILAFCLQTSCLKNEPHEINGQITKAGKINGMECTCKAGLGSTCKHIVAVLLFCNRNNLENLKDITSTEIKCVWNAPHKSAFEKYDMRPLLEHNCFKEKQKKYEAKINTKISSNFDNSDSNTSPVEANK
;
A
#
# COMPACT_ATOMS: atom_id res chain seq x y z
N MET A 1 -6.05 17.18 22.35
CA MET A 1 -7.33 16.54 22.78
C MET A 1 -7.19 15.01 22.80
N ARG A 2 -7.92 14.28 23.66
CA ARG A 2 -7.93 12.80 23.75
C ARG A 2 -9.36 12.26 23.86
N VAL A 3 -9.58 11.03 23.39
CA VAL A 3 -10.84 10.30 23.66
C VAL A 3 -10.83 9.83 25.11
N THR A 4 -11.94 9.94 25.84
CA THR A 4 -12.01 9.44 27.22
C THR A 4 -12.39 7.96 27.27
N ILE A 5 -11.93 7.23 28.30
CA ILE A 5 -12.34 5.83 28.49
C ILE A 5 -13.87 5.69 28.61
N GLN A 6 -14.53 6.66 29.26
CA GLN A 6 -15.99 6.68 29.39
C GLN A 6 -16.68 6.72 28.01
N GLU A 7 -16.20 7.55 27.10
CA GLU A 7 -16.74 7.64 25.75
C GLU A 7 -16.50 6.36 24.95
N ILE A 8 -15.33 5.73 25.09
CA ILE A 8 -15.02 4.44 24.46
C ILE A 8 -15.98 3.35 24.93
N CYS A 9 -16.17 3.24 26.26
CA CYS A 9 -17.09 2.29 26.88
C CYS A 9 -18.53 2.51 26.41
N LYS A 10 -18.96 3.78 26.36
CA LYS A 10 -20.30 4.15 25.88
C LYS A 10 -20.50 3.76 24.41
N PHE A 11 -19.56 4.11 23.54
CA PHE A 11 -19.64 3.81 22.11
C PHE A 11 -19.66 2.31 21.84
N ALA A 12 -18.75 1.56 22.47
CA ALA A 12 -18.60 0.13 22.25
C ALA A 12 -19.56 -0.73 23.09
N SER A 13 -20.55 -0.12 23.78
CA SER A 13 -21.44 -0.79 24.74
C SER A 13 -20.69 -1.77 25.66
N ALA A 14 -19.58 -1.30 26.22
CA ALA A 14 -18.54 -2.12 26.84
C ALA A 14 -18.12 -1.57 28.20
N THR A 15 -17.51 -2.43 29.01
CA THR A 15 -16.82 -2.05 30.26
C THR A 15 -15.33 -2.36 30.10
N PRO A 16 -14.43 -1.81 30.96
CA PRO A 16 -13.01 -2.18 30.90
C PRO A 16 -12.73 -3.68 31.02
N THR A 17 -13.66 -4.42 31.63
CA THR A 17 -13.59 -5.88 31.81
C THR A 17 -14.19 -6.68 30.66
N SER A 18 -14.85 -6.03 29.68
CA SER A 18 -15.48 -6.74 28.58
C SER A 18 -14.44 -7.34 27.63
N ARG A 19 -14.84 -8.39 26.93
CA ARG A 19 -13.94 -9.17 26.06
C ARG A 19 -13.36 -8.35 24.91
N ASN A 20 -14.12 -7.41 24.36
CA ASN A 20 -13.65 -6.51 23.30
C ASN A 20 -12.64 -5.47 23.85
N PHE A 21 -12.83 -5.00 25.07
CA PHE A 21 -11.94 -4.02 25.71
C PHE A 21 -10.60 -4.64 26.07
N THR A 22 -10.63 -5.72 26.86
CA THR A 22 -9.43 -6.51 27.20
C THR A 22 -8.72 -7.03 25.94
N GLY A 23 -9.47 -7.47 24.93
CA GLY A 23 -8.93 -7.87 23.63
C GLY A 23 -8.29 -6.71 22.87
N GLY A 24 -8.81 -5.49 23.00
CA GLY A 24 -8.27 -4.27 22.41
C GLY A 24 -6.97 -3.82 23.07
N GLU A 25 -6.89 -3.88 24.40
CA GLU A 25 -5.64 -3.65 25.15
C GLU A 25 -4.54 -4.61 24.70
N ASN A 26 -4.86 -5.90 24.63
CA ASN A 26 -3.92 -6.92 24.14
C ASN A 26 -3.40 -6.66 22.72
N ILE A 27 -4.19 -6.00 21.85
CA ILE A 27 -3.75 -5.61 20.51
C ILE A 27 -2.70 -4.50 20.59
N ILE A 28 -2.93 -3.48 21.43
CA ILE A 28 -1.98 -2.39 21.61
C ILE A 28 -0.69 -2.91 22.25
N ASP A 29 -0.81 -3.69 23.33
CA ASP A 29 0.34 -4.13 24.12
C ASP A 29 1.26 -5.07 23.33
N ARG A 30 0.72 -5.77 22.32
CA ARG A 30 1.48 -6.60 21.37
C ARG A 30 1.98 -5.84 20.14
N GLY A 31 1.71 -4.53 20.03
CA GLY A 31 2.14 -3.71 18.89
C GLY A 31 1.48 -4.11 17.58
N HIS A 32 0.24 -4.61 17.61
CA HIS A 32 -0.47 -5.06 16.40
C HIS A 32 -1.18 -3.93 15.64
N ILE A 33 -1.18 -2.69 16.17
CA ILE A 33 -1.57 -1.49 15.42
C ILE A 33 -0.36 -1.07 14.57
N LEU A 34 -0.46 -1.26 13.26
CA LEU A 34 0.63 -0.98 12.33
C LEU A 34 0.74 0.50 11.99
N ASN A 35 -0.42 1.13 11.79
CA ASN A 35 -0.51 2.56 11.52
C ASN A 35 -1.85 3.08 12.08
N CYS A 36 -1.85 4.32 12.56
CA CYS A 36 -3.03 5.01 13.04
C CYS A 36 -2.78 6.51 12.90
N GLY A 37 -3.66 7.20 12.16
CA GLY A 37 -3.45 8.60 11.85
C GLY A 37 -4.70 9.30 11.35
N ASN A 38 -4.56 10.60 11.13
CA ASN A 38 -5.61 11.45 10.60
C ASN A 38 -5.57 11.42 9.07
N VAL A 39 -6.73 11.39 8.44
CA VAL A 39 -6.86 11.54 6.99
C VAL A 39 -7.49 12.91 6.72
N ASN A 40 -6.80 13.74 5.95
CA ASN A 40 -7.31 15.05 5.56
C ASN A 40 -8.33 14.86 4.40
N ILE A 41 -9.55 14.44 4.74
CA ILE A 41 -10.62 14.13 3.76
C ILE A 41 -11.51 15.35 3.49
N SER A 42 -11.62 16.30 4.43
CA SER A 42 -12.48 17.48 4.32
C SER A 42 -11.98 18.65 5.19
N ASP A 43 -12.38 19.87 4.84
CA ASP A 43 -12.18 21.09 5.65
C ASP A 43 -13.14 21.16 6.85
N ASP A 44 -13.78 20.05 7.24
CA ASP A 44 -14.71 20.03 8.36
C ASP A 44 -13.94 20.24 9.66
N SER A 45 -13.91 21.50 10.09
CA SER A 45 -12.95 21.99 11.06
C SER A 45 -13.11 21.39 12.46
N ASP A 46 -14.16 20.60 12.72
CA ASP A 46 -14.45 20.08 14.06
C ASP A 46 -14.34 18.55 14.19
N VAL A 47 -13.91 17.84 13.14
CA VAL A 47 -13.82 16.36 13.16
C VAL A 47 -12.45 15.86 12.69
N TYR A 48 -11.91 14.89 13.42
CA TYR A 48 -10.79 14.07 12.99
C TYR A 48 -11.30 12.81 12.29
N HIS A 49 -10.86 12.61 11.04
CA HIS A 49 -11.07 11.37 10.31
C HIS A 49 -9.90 10.43 10.61
N ILE A 50 -10.17 9.34 11.33
CA ILE A 50 -9.16 8.37 11.72
C ILE A 50 -9.12 7.23 10.71
N LEU A 51 -7.92 6.88 10.26
CA LEU A 51 -7.64 5.64 9.56
C LEU A 51 -6.55 4.88 10.31
N ALA A 52 -6.76 3.58 10.49
CA ALA A 52 -5.81 2.71 11.15
C ALA A 52 -5.78 1.31 10.52
N PHE A 53 -4.63 0.65 10.66
CA PHE A 53 -4.42 -0.73 10.19
C PHE A 53 -4.00 -1.61 11.36
N CYS A 54 -4.69 -2.73 11.55
CA CYS A 54 -4.41 -3.68 12.61
C CYS A 54 -4.09 -5.06 12.03
N LEU A 55 -2.98 -5.66 12.44
CA LEU A 55 -2.55 -6.98 12.00
C LEU A 55 -3.58 -8.06 12.40
N GLN A 56 -3.82 -9.04 11.52
CA GLN A 56 -4.72 -10.15 11.79
C GLN A 56 -4.03 -11.21 12.67
N THR A 57 -4.52 -11.45 13.88
CA THR A 57 -3.90 -12.44 14.79
C THR A 57 -4.15 -13.90 14.39
N SER A 58 -5.21 -14.18 13.62
CA SER A 58 -5.58 -15.55 13.23
C SER A 58 -5.13 -15.91 11.81
N CYS A 59 -4.79 -14.94 10.97
CA CYS A 59 -4.46 -15.13 9.56
C CYS A 59 -3.37 -14.15 9.13
N LEU A 60 -2.14 -14.35 9.64
CA LEU A 60 -1.01 -13.42 9.46
C LEU A 60 -0.62 -13.15 7.99
N LYS A 61 -1.02 -14.04 7.07
CA LYS A 61 -0.74 -13.89 5.62
C LYS A 61 -1.72 -12.96 4.91
N ASN A 62 -2.85 -12.64 5.55
CA ASN A 62 -3.87 -11.78 4.95
C ASN A 62 -3.57 -10.31 5.22
N GLU A 63 -4.22 -9.45 4.45
CA GLU A 63 -4.13 -8.01 4.66
C GLU A 63 -4.61 -7.61 6.07
N PRO A 64 -3.96 -6.62 6.72
CA PRO A 64 -4.43 -6.06 7.97
C PRO A 64 -5.89 -5.65 7.92
N HIS A 65 -6.57 -5.71 9.06
CA HIS A 65 -7.86 -5.06 9.22
C HIS A 65 -7.69 -3.56 9.08
N GLU A 66 -8.56 -2.96 8.28
CA GLU A 66 -8.64 -1.52 8.10
C GLU A 66 -9.76 -1.01 9.01
N ILE A 67 -9.48 0.07 9.72
CA ILE A 67 -10.39 0.72 10.65
C ILE A 67 -10.52 2.17 10.23
N ASN A 68 -11.74 2.59 9.94
CA ASN A 68 -12.08 3.96 9.58
C ASN A 68 -13.00 4.56 10.64
N GLY A 69 -12.85 5.84 10.94
CA GLY A 69 -13.62 6.45 12.02
C GLY A 69 -13.66 7.96 12.01
N GLN A 70 -14.57 8.51 12.80
CA GLN A 70 -14.75 9.95 12.97
C GLN A 70 -14.87 10.29 14.45
N ILE A 71 -14.02 11.21 14.90
CA ILE A 71 -13.96 11.65 16.29
C ILE A 71 -13.96 13.18 16.31
N THR A 72 -14.86 13.80 17.05
CA THR A 72 -14.90 15.27 17.12
C THR A 72 -13.67 15.81 17.85
N LYS A 73 -13.36 17.10 17.65
CA LYS A 73 -12.35 17.80 18.45
C LYS A 73 -12.68 17.88 19.93
N ALA A 74 -13.90 17.54 20.36
CA ALA A 74 -14.24 17.37 21.78
C ALA A 74 -13.98 15.94 22.30
N GLY A 75 -13.49 15.03 21.45
CA GLY A 75 -13.22 13.64 21.80
C GLY A 75 -14.44 12.72 21.78
N LYS A 76 -15.56 13.15 21.18
CA LYS A 76 -16.78 12.33 21.02
C LYS A 76 -16.65 11.43 19.79
N ILE A 77 -17.06 10.17 19.91
CA ILE A 77 -16.97 9.21 18.81
C ILE A 77 -18.26 9.28 17.98
N ASN A 78 -18.16 9.71 16.72
CA ASN A 78 -19.31 9.80 15.82
C ASN A 78 -19.60 8.44 15.15
N GLY A 79 -18.56 7.70 14.79
CA GLY A 79 -18.69 6.42 14.14
C GLY A 79 -17.34 5.74 13.91
N MET A 80 -17.36 4.41 13.88
CA MET A 80 -16.19 3.58 13.61
C MET A 80 -16.63 2.35 12.82
N GLU A 81 -15.82 1.96 11.85
CA GLU A 81 -15.99 0.77 11.02
C GLU A 81 -14.68 -0.01 10.96
N CYS A 82 -14.77 -1.33 10.91
CA CYS A 82 -13.60 -2.20 10.77
C CYS A 82 -13.90 -3.33 9.78
N THR A 83 -12.95 -3.67 8.92
CA THR A 83 -13.12 -4.73 7.89
C THR A 83 -13.18 -6.16 8.45
N CYS A 84 -12.99 -6.34 9.77
CA CYS A 84 -13.16 -7.64 10.41
C CYS A 84 -14.63 -8.08 10.42
N LYS A 85 -14.89 -9.39 10.51
CA LYS A 85 -16.26 -9.96 10.51
C LYS A 85 -17.19 -9.35 11.58
N ALA A 86 -16.64 -8.95 12.72
CA ALA A 86 -17.40 -8.33 13.82
C ALA A 86 -17.47 -6.79 13.73
N GLY A 87 -16.84 -6.17 12.73
CA GLY A 87 -16.70 -4.73 12.62
C GLY A 87 -17.98 -4.01 12.17
N LEU A 88 -18.93 -4.73 11.57
CA LEU A 88 -20.27 -4.22 11.23
C LEU A 88 -21.08 -3.75 12.46
N GLY A 89 -20.73 -4.22 13.66
CA GLY A 89 -21.38 -3.81 14.91
C GLY A 89 -20.63 -2.72 15.69
N SER A 90 -19.61 -2.09 15.12
CA SER A 90 -18.79 -1.02 15.74
C SER A 90 -18.11 -1.36 17.09
N THR A 91 -18.18 -2.61 17.54
CA THR A 91 -17.82 -3.03 18.91
C THR A 91 -16.66 -4.03 18.95
N CYS A 92 -16.03 -4.29 17.81
CA CYS A 92 -14.95 -5.27 17.73
C CYS A 92 -13.70 -4.80 18.49
N LYS A 93 -12.88 -5.76 18.95
CA LYS A 93 -11.62 -5.49 19.67
C LYS A 93 -10.65 -4.58 18.90
N HIS A 94 -10.66 -4.60 17.56
CA HIS A 94 -9.80 -3.75 16.73
C HIS A 94 -10.21 -2.27 16.82
N ILE A 95 -11.53 -2.00 16.77
CA ILE A 95 -12.06 -0.64 16.96
C ILE A 95 -11.71 -0.15 18.36
N VAL A 96 -11.93 -0.97 19.39
CA VAL A 96 -11.59 -0.59 20.76
C VAL A 96 -10.09 -0.35 20.93
N ALA A 97 -9.23 -1.15 20.29
CA ALA A 97 -7.78 -0.92 20.28
C ALA A 97 -7.41 0.44 19.68
N VAL A 98 -8.00 0.81 18.53
CA VAL A 98 -7.74 2.12 17.90
C VAL A 98 -8.23 3.26 18.79
N LEU A 99 -9.42 3.13 19.38
CA LEU A 99 -9.95 4.13 20.30
C LEU A 99 -9.09 4.29 21.56
N LEU A 100 -8.60 3.17 22.12
CA LEU A 100 -7.65 3.19 23.25
C LEU A 100 -6.31 3.81 22.85
N PHE A 101 -5.84 3.58 21.62
CA PHE A 101 -4.68 4.27 21.09
C PHE A 101 -4.90 5.79 21.01
N CYS A 102 -6.08 6.24 20.57
CA CYS A 102 -6.49 7.64 20.58
C CYS A 102 -6.79 8.22 21.97
N ASN A 103 -6.94 7.38 22.99
CA ASN A 103 -6.96 7.79 24.39
C ASN A 103 -5.54 7.97 24.95
N ARG A 104 -4.62 7.08 24.59
CA ARG A 104 -3.21 7.13 25.01
C ARG A 104 -2.44 8.25 24.31
N ASN A 105 -2.82 8.60 23.08
CA ASN A 105 -2.18 9.62 22.25
C ASN A 105 -3.09 10.84 22.04
N ASN A 106 -2.51 12.02 21.85
CA ASN A 106 -3.28 13.21 21.49
C ASN A 106 -3.72 13.12 20.02
N LEU A 107 -5.00 13.37 19.75
CA LEU A 107 -5.57 13.36 18.39
C LEU A 107 -4.87 14.36 17.45
N GLU A 108 -4.44 15.50 17.98
CA GLU A 108 -3.69 16.54 17.26
C GLU A 108 -2.28 16.11 16.86
N ASN A 109 -1.70 15.16 17.58
CA ASN A 109 -0.35 14.66 17.33
C ASN A 109 -0.36 13.36 16.51
N LEU A 110 -1.54 12.90 16.10
CA LEU A 110 -1.63 11.77 15.19
C LEU A 110 -1.03 12.16 13.85
N LYS A 111 -0.29 11.24 13.25
CA LYS A 111 0.34 11.43 11.96
C LYS A 111 -0.73 11.63 10.89
N ASP A 112 -0.49 12.55 9.96
CA ASP A 112 -1.29 12.65 8.76
C ASP A 112 -0.97 11.49 7.82
N ILE A 113 -1.99 10.70 7.51
CA ILE A 113 -1.90 9.60 6.55
C ILE A 113 -2.00 10.20 5.16
N THR A 114 -0.90 10.11 4.43
CA THR A 114 -0.81 10.60 3.05
C THR A 114 -1.42 9.60 2.08
N SER A 115 -1.72 10.05 0.85
CA SER A 115 -2.27 9.21 -0.21
C SER A 115 -1.43 7.97 -0.55
N THR A 116 -0.13 7.97 -0.22
CA THR A 116 0.76 6.79 -0.41
C THR A 116 0.57 5.71 0.65
N GLU A 117 0.00 6.06 1.80
CA GLU A 117 -0.25 5.14 2.92
C GLU A 117 -1.67 4.57 2.89
N ILE A 118 -2.54 5.14 2.07
CA ILE A 118 -3.86 4.62 1.73
C ILE A 118 -3.69 3.57 0.63
N LYS A 119 -4.48 2.49 0.66
CA LYS A 119 -4.44 1.47 -0.39
C LYS A 119 -4.61 2.11 -1.77
N CYS A 120 -3.63 1.89 -2.65
CA CYS A 120 -3.67 2.40 -4.02
C CYS A 120 -4.75 1.65 -4.82
N VAL A 121 -5.90 2.30 -5.00
CA VAL A 121 -7.02 1.74 -5.77
C VAL A 121 -6.64 1.47 -7.23
N TRP A 122 -5.69 2.24 -7.79
CA TRP A 122 -5.17 2.03 -9.15
C TRP A 122 -4.32 0.77 -9.31
N ASN A 123 -3.68 0.31 -8.24
CA ASN A 123 -2.90 -0.93 -8.25
C ASN A 123 -3.77 -2.16 -7.93
N ALA A 124 -5.05 -1.97 -7.60
CA ALA A 124 -5.96 -3.08 -7.47
C ALA A 124 -6.04 -3.79 -8.83
N PRO A 125 -5.85 -5.13 -8.88
CA PRO A 125 -5.93 -5.87 -10.14
C PRO A 125 -7.31 -5.66 -10.77
N HIS A 126 -7.36 -4.85 -11.83
CA HIS A 126 -8.60 -4.52 -12.49
C HIS A 126 -9.06 -5.77 -13.26
N LYS A 127 -10.13 -6.45 -12.81
CA LYS A 127 -10.60 -7.71 -13.42
C LYS A 127 -10.71 -7.60 -14.94
N SER A 128 -11.24 -6.48 -15.45
CA SER A 128 -11.36 -6.27 -16.89
C SER A 128 -10.02 -6.13 -17.63
N ALA A 129 -8.93 -5.75 -16.94
CA ALA A 129 -7.60 -5.75 -17.53
C ALA A 129 -7.09 -7.18 -17.73
N PHE A 130 -7.33 -8.09 -16.78
CA PHE A 130 -6.99 -9.52 -16.94
C PHE A 130 -7.86 -10.22 -18.00
N GLU A 131 -9.11 -9.77 -18.17
CA GLU A 131 -9.99 -10.29 -19.23
C GLU A 131 -9.61 -9.75 -20.62
N LYS A 132 -9.13 -8.50 -20.71
CA LYS A 132 -8.82 -7.83 -21.97
C LYS A 132 -7.38 -7.98 -22.42
N TYR A 133 -6.45 -8.14 -21.49
CA TYR A 133 -5.01 -8.20 -21.75
C TYR A 133 -4.42 -9.47 -21.16
N ASP A 134 -3.80 -10.25 -22.04
CA ASP A 134 -3.11 -11.48 -21.67
C ASP A 134 -1.70 -11.16 -21.18
N MET A 135 -1.35 -11.70 -20.01
CA MET A 135 -0.05 -11.50 -19.38
C MET A 135 0.98 -12.44 -19.99
N ARG A 136 1.55 -12.04 -21.13
CA ARG A 136 2.63 -12.81 -21.76
C ARG A 136 4.01 -12.24 -21.46
N PRO A 137 5.06 -13.09 -21.38
CA PRO A 137 6.45 -12.64 -21.31
C PRO A 137 6.76 -11.59 -22.37
N LEU A 138 7.58 -10.58 -22.01
CA LEU A 138 7.98 -9.47 -22.90
C LEU A 138 8.45 -9.95 -24.29
N LEU A 139 9.18 -11.06 -24.34
CA LEU A 139 9.71 -11.69 -25.56
C LEU A 139 8.63 -12.17 -26.54
N GLU A 140 7.41 -12.43 -26.05
CA GLU A 140 6.31 -12.93 -26.87
C GLU A 140 5.55 -11.80 -27.58
N HIS A 141 5.69 -10.57 -27.11
CA HIS A 141 5.00 -9.40 -27.69
C HIS A 141 5.67 -8.96 -29.01
N ASN A 142 4.85 -8.77 -30.05
CA ASN A 142 5.33 -8.41 -31.40
C ASN A 142 6.13 -7.10 -31.43
N CYS A 143 5.71 -6.12 -30.63
CA CYS A 143 6.40 -4.83 -30.50
C CYS A 143 7.83 -4.96 -29.94
N PHE A 144 8.09 -6.02 -29.15
CA PHE A 144 9.42 -6.31 -28.63
C PHE A 144 10.27 -7.01 -29.69
N LYS A 145 9.71 -8.01 -30.39
CA LYS A 145 10.38 -8.74 -31.49
C LYS A 145 10.85 -7.80 -32.60
N GLU A 146 10.02 -6.82 -32.97
CA GLU A 146 10.37 -5.83 -34.00
C GLU A 146 11.51 -4.90 -33.58
N LYS A 147 11.53 -4.47 -32.31
CA LYS A 147 12.63 -3.68 -31.75
C LYS A 147 13.91 -4.49 -31.67
N GLN A 148 13.83 -5.75 -31.27
CA GLN A 148 14.97 -6.65 -31.19
C GLN A 148 15.59 -6.87 -32.58
N LYS A 149 14.78 -7.17 -33.59
CA LYS A 149 15.24 -7.26 -34.99
C LYS A 149 15.90 -5.97 -35.49
N LYS A 150 15.35 -4.80 -35.16
CA LYS A 150 15.95 -3.51 -35.52
C LYS A 150 17.29 -3.28 -34.82
N TYR A 151 17.44 -3.74 -33.58
CA TYR A 151 18.68 -3.62 -32.82
C TYR A 151 19.75 -4.58 -33.37
N GLU A 152 19.39 -5.84 -33.64
CA GLU A 152 20.24 -6.84 -34.27
C GLU A 152 20.67 -6.43 -35.68
N ALA A 153 19.76 -5.88 -36.48
CA ALA A 153 20.09 -5.32 -37.79
C ALA A 153 21.11 -4.18 -37.67
N LYS A 154 20.93 -3.23 -36.74
CA LYS A 154 21.90 -2.15 -36.49
C LYS A 154 23.27 -2.66 -36.05
N ILE A 155 23.32 -3.73 -35.26
CA ILE A 155 24.58 -4.36 -34.85
C ILE A 155 25.26 -5.00 -36.06
N ASN A 156 24.52 -5.77 -36.86
CA ASN A 156 25.07 -6.42 -38.05
C ASN A 156 25.54 -5.41 -39.10
N THR A 157 24.82 -4.30 -39.32
CA THR A 157 25.29 -3.23 -40.23
C THR A 157 26.59 -2.59 -39.75
N LYS A 158 26.76 -2.42 -38.42
CA LYS A 158 28.01 -1.90 -37.84
C LYS A 158 29.17 -2.90 -37.94
N ILE A 159 28.88 -4.21 -37.87
CA ILE A 159 29.88 -5.26 -38.02
C ILE A 159 30.32 -5.37 -39.48
N SER A 160 29.38 -5.35 -40.44
CA SER A 160 29.70 -5.37 -41.88
C SER A 160 30.48 -4.12 -42.33
N SER A 161 30.13 -2.93 -41.84
CA SER A 161 30.89 -1.70 -42.15
C SER A 161 32.32 -1.69 -41.57
N ASN A 162 32.64 -2.56 -40.61
CA ASN A 162 33.98 -2.70 -40.05
C ASN A 162 34.82 -3.78 -40.76
N PHE A 163 34.21 -4.65 -41.57
CA PHE A 163 34.90 -5.70 -42.32
C PHE A 163 35.30 -5.26 -43.75
N ASP A 164 34.75 -4.16 -44.28
CA ASP A 164 35.09 -3.64 -45.61
C ASP A 164 36.35 -2.73 -45.65
N ASN A 165 37.12 -2.66 -44.55
CA ASN A 165 38.35 -1.85 -44.46
C ASN A 165 39.65 -2.67 -44.38
N SER A 166 39.63 -3.90 -44.86
CA SER A 166 40.84 -4.66 -45.16
C SER A 166 40.70 -5.29 -46.53
N ASP A 167 41.26 -4.63 -47.56
CA ASP A 167 42.24 -5.25 -48.45
C ASP A 167 42.59 -4.33 -49.63
N SER A 168 43.84 -3.86 -49.68
CA SER A 168 44.66 -3.84 -50.90
C SER A 168 46.02 -3.18 -50.63
N ASN A 169 47.08 -3.99 -50.63
CA ASN A 169 48.30 -3.68 -51.38
C ASN A 169 49.20 -4.91 -51.43
N THR A 170 49.00 -5.73 -52.46
CA THR A 170 50.06 -6.53 -53.05
C THR A 170 50.85 -5.63 -54.00
N SER A 171 52.17 -5.54 -53.83
CA SER A 171 53.07 -5.08 -54.90
C SER A 171 54.17 -6.10 -55.16
N PRO A 172 54.58 -6.33 -56.42
CA PRO A 172 55.56 -7.33 -56.79
C PRO A 172 56.99 -6.78 -56.61
N VAL A 173 57.91 -7.61 -56.12
CA VAL A 173 59.35 -7.26 -56.05
C VAL A 173 60.03 -7.83 -57.29
N GLU A 174 60.56 -6.92 -58.11
CA GLU A 174 61.32 -7.17 -59.33
C GLU A 174 62.68 -7.83 -59.07
N ALA A 175 63.11 -8.64 -60.04
CA ALA A 175 64.45 -9.18 -60.16
C ALA A 175 65.47 -8.09 -60.53
N ASN A 176 66.67 -8.12 -59.94
CA ASN A 176 67.89 -7.69 -60.63
C ASN A 176 69.15 -8.33 -60.03
N LYS A 177 69.92 -8.92 -60.96
CA LYS A 177 71.32 -9.39 -61.01
C LYS A 177 72.17 -9.40 -59.74
#